data_AF-A0A2M8S6J4-F1
#
_entry.id   AF-A0A2M8S6J4-F1
#
_cell.length_a   1.000
_cell.length_b   1.000
_cell.length_c   1.000
_cell.angle_alpha   90.00
_cell.angle_beta   90.00
_cell.angle_gamma   90.00
#
_symmetry.space_group_name_H-M   'P 1'
#
loop_
_entity.id
_entity.type
_entity.pdbx_description
1 polymer ?
#
loop_
_entity_poly.entity_id
_entity_poly.type
_entity_poly.pdbx_seq_one_letter_code
_entity_poly.pdbx_strand_id
1 'polypeptide(L)'
;GQSVQGLVRFYKLPLTNLLVAHDDLDLPPGTIRIRPDGGSAGQKGMESILERLGTDEFPRLRLGIGRPLGRMEAPDYVLQDFSAAEMTVIAETLDR
;
A
#
# COMPACT_ATOMS: atom_id res chain seq x y z
N GLY A 1 7.70 4.24 7.86
CA GLY A 1 6.93 4.17 9.12
C GLY A 1 7.23 5.23 10.19
N GLN A 2 8.21 6.14 10.04
CA GLN A 2 8.56 7.09 11.13
C GLN A 2 7.40 8.00 11.54
N SER A 3 6.72 8.60 10.56
CA SER A 3 5.56 9.45 10.75
C SER A 3 4.40 8.68 11.41
N VAL A 4 4.10 7.49 10.90
CA VAL A 4 3.03 6.61 11.41
C VAL A 4 3.25 6.29 12.89
N GLN A 5 4.45 5.82 13.26
CA GLN A 5 4.81 5.53 14.64
C GLN A 5 4.69 6.77 15.54
N GLY A 6 5.12 7.93 15.05
CA GLY A 6 4.99 9.20 15.78
C GLY A 6 3.55 9.54 16.11
N LEU A 7 2.66 9.46 15.12
CA LEU A 7 1.23 9.76 15.30
C LEU A 7 0.53 8.76 16.22
N VAL A 8 0.76 7.45 16.02
CA VAL A 8 0.19 6.38 16.86
C VAL A 8 0.57 6.59 18.32
N ARG A 9 1.85 6.89 18.60
CA ARG A 9 2.34 7.12 19.97
C ARG A 9 1.81 8.41 20.58
N PHE A 10 1.84 9.51 19.83
CA PHE A 10 1.42 10.83 20.32
C PHE A 10 -0.06 10.83 20.73
N TYR A 11 -0.92 10.32 19.85
CA TYR A 11 -2.37 10.25 20.08
C TYR A 11 -2.81 9.00 20.85
N LYS A 12 -1.89 8.10 21.18
CA LYS A 12 -2.16 6.83 21.87
C LYS A 12 -3.23 6.00 21.14
N LEU A 13 -3.15 5.97 19.81
CA LEU A 13 -4.13 5.29 18.98
C LEU A 13 -3.99 3.78 19.13
N PRO A 14 -5.08 3.04 19.36
CA PRO A 14 -5.06 1.60 19.18
C PRO A 14 -4.83 1.27 17.71
N LEU A 15 -4.05 0.22 17.42
CA LEU A 15 -3.72 -0.15 16.04
C LEU A 15 -4.94 -0.58 15.21
N THR A 16 -6.03 -1.00 15.86
CA THR A 16 -7.33 -1.23 15.22
C THR A 16 -7.91 0.01 14.55
N ASN A 17 -7.44 1.21 14.92
CA ASN A 17 -7.85 2.49 14.34
C ASN A 17 -6.83 3.01 13.31
N LEU A 18 -5.78 2.24 13.00
CA LEU A 18 -4.84 2.52 11.93
C LEU A 18 -5.23 1.72 10.70
N LEU A 19 -5.48 2.39 9.58
CA LEU A 19 -5.59 1.77 8.26
C LEU A 19 -4.44 2.28 7.39
N VAL A 20 -3.63 1.39 6.83
CA VAL A 20 -2.58 1.79 5.87
C VAL A 20 -3.02 1.46 4.45
N ALA A 21 -3.16 2.49 3.61
CA ALA A 21 -3.41 2.33 2.19
C ALA A 21 -2.08 2.32 1.41
N HIS A 22 -1.90 1.36 0.51
CA HIS A 22 -0.71 1.29 -0.35
C HIS A 22 -1.00 0.61 -1.68
N ASP A 23 -0.14 0.87 -2.65
CA ASP A 23 -0.09 0.22 -3.96
C ASP A 23 0.37 -1.24 -3.87
N ASP A 24 -0.10 -2.07 -4.80
CA ASP A 24 0.18 -3.50 -4.78
C ASP A 24 0.39 -4.07 -6.19
N LEU A 25 1.59 -4.58 -6.43
CA LEU A 25 1.99 -5.15 -7.72
C LEU A 25 1.32 -6.51 -8.01
N ASP A 26 0.89 -7.23 -6.97
CA ASP A 26 0.29 -8.56 -7.13
C ASP A 26 -1.22 -8.51 -7.38
N LEU A 27 -1.81 -7.32 -7.32
CA LEU A 27 -3.22 -7.11 -7.60
C LEU A 27 -3.39 -6.37 -8.93
N PRO A 28 -4.31 -6.81 -9.81
CA PRO A 28 -4.60 -6.12 -11.06
C PRO A 28 -5.09 -4.67 -10.83
N PRO A 29 -4.81 -3.74 -11.76
CA PRO A 29 -5.37 -2.39 -11.73
C PRO A 29 -6.87 -2.39 -11.48
N GLY A 30 -7.30 -1.51 -10.58
CA GLY A 30 -8.70 -1.37 -10.15
C GLY A 30 -9.19 -2.37 -9.11
N THR A 31 -8.30 -3.23 -8.61
CA THR A 31 -8.60 -4.12 -7.48
C THR A 31 -8.35 -3.40 -6.17
N ILE A 32 -9.37 -3.31 -5.31
CA ILE A 32 -9.20 -2.91 -3.90
C ILE A 32 -9.34 -4.16 -3.03
N ARG A 33 -8.40 -4.36 -2.10
CA ARG A 33 -8.47 -5.46 -1.14
C ARG A 33 -8.14 -5.00 0.26
N ILE A 34 -9.02 -5.28 1.21
CA ILE A 34 -8.76 -5.07 2.64
C ILE A 34 -8.19 -6.37 3.24
N ARG A 35 -7.17 -6.20 4.09
CA ARG A 35 -6.59 -7.27 4.90
C ARG A 35 -6.50 -6.83 6.36
N PRO A 36 -6.80 -7.71 7.32
CA PRO A 36 -6.68 -7.38 8.74
C PRO A 36 -5.22 -7.28 9.20
N ASP A 37 -4.30 -8.01 8.56
CA ASP A 37 -2.89 -8.13 8.97
C ASP A 37 -1.97 -8.63 7.82
N GLY A 38 -0.69 -8.80 8.14
CA GLY A 38 0.32 -9.61 7.45
C GLY A 38 1.59 -8.85 6.99
N GLY A 39 2.55 -9.58 6.42
CA GLY A 39 3.86 -9.03 6.00
C GLY A 39 3.85 -8.02 4.84
N SER A 40 4.99 -7.37 4.57
CA SER A 40 5.11 -6.23 3.64
C SER A 40 4.85 -6.54 2.16
N ALA A 41 4.92 -7.81 1.76
CA ALA A 41 4.85 -8.26 0.36
C ALA A 41 5.84 -7.50 -0.57
N GLY A 42 6.99 -7.09 -0.05
CA GLY A 42 8.01 -6.35 -0.80
C GLY A 42 7.79 -4.83 -0.91
N GLN A 43 6.70 -4.30 -0.34
CA GLN A 43 6.43 -2.87 -0.32
C GLN A 43 7.27 -2.20 0.80
N LYS A 44 8.25 -1.37 0.41
CA LYS A 44 9.26 -0.79 1.32
C LYS A 44 8.67 0.16 2.39
N GLY A 45 7.59 0.87 2.06
CA GLY A 45 6.87 1.73 2.99
C GLY A 45 6.20 0.93 4.11
N MET A 46 5.56 -0.19 3.75
CA MET A 46 4.96 -1.15 4.65
C MET A 46 6.01 -1.84 5.51
N GLU A 47 7.11 -2.30 4.92
CA GLU A 47 8.27 -2.85 5.65
C GLU A 47 8.73 -1.86 6.74
N SER A 48 8.93 -0.59 6.37
CA SER A 48 9.31 0.47 7.32
C SER A 48 8.25 0.77 8.39
N ILE A 49 6.96 0.49 8.14
CA ILE A 49 5.90 0.63 9.15
C ILE A 49 5.95 -0.57 10.11
N LEU A 50 5.99 -1.79 9.57
CA LEU A 50 6.08 -3.03 10.34
C LEU A 50 7.26 -3.01 11.30
N GLU A 51 8.46 -2.66 10.81
CA GLU A 51 9.67 -2.56 11.63
C GLU A 51 9.52 -1.59 12.81
N ARG A 52 8.83 -0.47 12.60
CA ARG A 52 8.69 0.59 13.61
C ARG A 52 7.55 0.35 14.58
N LEU A 53 6.49 -0.29 14.14
CA LEU A 53 5.37 -0.66 15.02
C LEU A 53 5.67 -1.97 15.76
N GLY A 54 6.53 -2.83 15.22
CA GLY A 54 6.92 -4.12 15.80
C GLY A 54 5.85 -5.21 15.69
N THR A 55 4.83 -4.99 14.86
CA THR A 55 3.70 -5.90 14.63
C THR A 55 3.12 -5.66 13.24
N ASP A 56 2.43 -6.66 12.69
CA ASP A 56 1.63 -6.59 11.47
C ASP A 56 0.12 -6.62 11.73
N GLU A 57 -0.30 -6.54 13.00
CA GLU A 57 -1.69 -6.58 13.45
C GLU A 57 -2.41 -5.23 13.28
N PHE A 58 -2.46 -4.72 12.06
CA PHE A 58 -3.27 -3.55 11.70
C PHE A 58 -3.82 -3.68 10.28
N PRO A 59 -5.06 -3.20 10.05
CA PRO A 59 -5.67 -3.35 8.75
C PRO A 59 -4.98 -2.51 7.68
N ARG A 60 -5.10 -2.98 6.44
CA ARG A 60 -4.53 -2.33 5.27
C ARG A 60 -5.43 -2.43 4.06
N LEU A 61 -5.42 -1.37 3.28
CA LEU A 61 -6.13 -1.22 2.02
C LEU A 61 -5.12 -1.30 0.88
N ARG A 62 -5.19 -2.38 0.11
CA ARG A 62 -4.28 -2.66 -1.01
C ARG A 62 -4.95 -2.20 -2.30
N LEU A 63 -4.27 -1.33 -3.04
CA LEU A 63 -4.69 -0.80 -4.34
C LEU A 63 -3.86 -1.47 -5.43
N GLY A 64 -4.50 -2.29 -6.26
CA GLY A 64 -3.81 -2.98 -7.33
C GLY A 64 -3.29 -2.03 -8.40
N ILE A 65 -2.01 -2.15 -8.72
CA ILE A 65 -1.36 -1.44 -9.83
C ILE A 65 -0.83 -2.40 -10.89
N GLY A 66 -0.89 -3.71 -10.65
CA GLY A 66 -0.38 -4.73 -11.55
C GLY A 66 1.14 -4.81 -11.60
N ARG A 67 1.66 -5.70 -12.45
CA ARG A 67 3.10 -5.85 -12.69
C ARG A 67 3.51 -5.16 -13.98
N PRO A 68 4.73 -4.60 -14.06
CA PRO A 68 5.23 -4.04 -15.30
C PRO A 68 5.26 -5.10 -16.41
N LEU A 69 4.95 -4.67 -17.64
CA LEU A 69 5.11 -5.52 -18.81
C LEU A 69 6.60 -5.68 -19.15
N GLY A 70 7.02 -6.91 -19.42
CA GLY A 70 8.40 -7.21 -19.86
C GLY A 70 9.39 -7.37 -18.71
N ARG A 71 10.58 -6.76 -18.85
CA ARG A 71 11.73 -6.94 -17.94
C ARG A 71 12.01 -5.72 -17.04
N MET A 72 11.04 -4.82 -16.88
CA MET A 72 11.22 -3.67 -16.00
C MET A 72 11.18 -4.11 -14.54
N GLU A 73 12.12 -3.61 -13.74
CA GLU A 73 12.20 -3.91 -12.33
C GLU A 73 11.12 -3.14 -11.54
N ALA A 74 10.62 -3.75 -10.47
CA ALA A 74 9.55 -3.18 -9.65
C ALA A 74 9.84 -1.76 -9.13
N PRO A 75 11.06 -1.42 -8.65
CA PRO A 75 11.38 -0.07 -8.18
C PRO A 75 11.28 1.00 -9.28
N ASP A 76 11.59 0.66 -10.52
CA ASP A 76 11.50 1.59 -11.64
C ASP A 76 10.03 1.80 -12.03
N TYR A 77 9.24 0.73 -12.03
CA TYR A 77 7.82 0.78 -12.38
C TYR A 77 7.00 1.64 -11.41
N VAL A 78 7.18 1.48 -10.09
CA VAL A 78 6.42 2.24 -9.07
C VAL A 78 6.75 3.74 -9.02
N LEU A 79 7.79 4.16 -9.76
CA LEU A 79 8.18 5.57 -9.89
C LEU A 79 7.71 6.19 -11.21
N GLN A 80 7.05 5.42 -12.08
CA GLN A 80 6.47 5.93 -13.34
C GLN A 80 5.06 6.46 -13.14
N ASP A 81 4.67 7.38 -14.02
CA ASP A 81 3.28 7.77 -14.16
C ASP A 81 2.47 6.64 -14.78
N PHE A 82 1.19 6.54 -14.38
CA PHE A 82 0.24 5.65 -15.04
C PHE A 82 -0.02 6.10 -16.49
N SER A 83 -0.24 5.14 -17.38
CA SER A 83 -0.75 5.42 -18.73
C SER A 83 -2.16 6.01 -18.67
N ALA A 84 -2.61 6.65 -19.75
CA ALA A 84 -3.96 7.21 -19.83
C ALA A 84 -5.07 6.16 -19.59
N ALA A 85 -4.85 4.92 -20.03
CA ALA A 85 -5.77 3.81 -19.81
C ALA A 85 -5.79 3.40 -18.33
N GLU A 86 -4.62 3.25 -17.70
CA GLU A 86 -4.52 2.94 -16.26
C GLU A 86 -5.11 4.06 -15.41
N MET A 87 -4.84 5.33 -15.74
CA MET A 87 -5.38 6.49 -15.02
C MET A 87 -6.91 6.49 -14.97
N THR A 88 -7.57 6.06 -16.05
CA THR A 88 -9.04 5.94 -16.09
C THR A 88 -9.51 4.92 -15.05
N VAL A 89 -8.91 3.72 -15.06
CA VAL A 89 -9.25 2.64 -14.14
C VAL A 89 -8.93 3.03 -12.68
N ILE A 90 -7.78 3.66 -12.45
CA ILE A 90 -7.37 4.10 -11.11
C ILE A 90 -8.31 5.19 -10.59
N ALA A 91 -8.68 6.18 -11.41
CA ALA A 91 -9.61 7.23 -11.02
C ALA A 91 -10.97 6.65 -10.60
N GLU A 92 -11.57 5.79 -11.43
CA GLU A 92 -12.83 5.10 -11.10
C GLU A 92 -12.72 4.26 -9.81
N THR A 93 -11.54 3.73 -9.54
CA THR A 93 -11.29 2.91 -8.36
C THR A 93 -11.19 3.75 -7.08
N LEU A 94 -10.62 4.95 -7.17
CA LEU A 94 -10.48 5.87 -6.03
C LEU A 94 -11.82 6.49 -5.60
N ASP A 95 -12.81 6.53 -6.48
CA ASP A 95 -14.16 7.06 -6.19
C ASP A 95 -15.07 6.07 -5.42
N ARG A 96 -14.62 4.84 -5.19
CA ARG A 96 -15.39 3.77 -4.54
C ARG A 96 -15.21 3.72 -3.02
#